data_AF-A0A972G8A0-F1
#
_entry.id   AF-A0A972G8A0-F1
#
_cell.length_a   1.000
_cell.length_b   1.000
_cell.length_c   1.000
_cell.angle_alpha   90.00
_cell.angle_beta   90.00
_cell.angle_gamma   90.00
#
_symmetry.space_group_name_H-M   'P 1'
#
loop_
_entity.id
_entity.type
_entity.pdbx_description
1 polymer ?
#
loop_
_entity_poly.entity_id
_entity_poly.type
_entity_poly.pdbx_seq_one_letter_code
_entity_poly.pdbx_strand_id
1 'polypeptide(L)'
;MRNRRYHLYMCIMLVVCFLIIFVLVGFQAQAAPSSFVESTLIQARTADRFINTIGVNIHLHYSDTVYSQSFDEIIKPKLLASGIRHVRDGTYTSDGHHRDHFYYRRMFFEHFNRDIPRIYIYEFINTFSDSTTNHEASFGLLRHDESEKPAYKAIKNMITILDDTDNAFAPGKFDVTITGGDDSIHRSLLQKSNGTFYLVLWQEKPSWDRHEHKEITVPPQEFTLTLGAPIATAQLYTPLTSAESIKQYTEPDELTLSVPDHPIIIALKPTQPQQGSVYTLTLPLIISAR
;
A
#
# COMPACT_ATOMS: atom_id res chain seq x y z
N MET A 1 -29.63 -67.65 -16.75
CA MET A 1 -28.51 -67.04 -17.50
C MET A 1 -28.83 -65.71 -18.20
N ARG A 2 -30.10 -65.31 -18.35
CA ARG A 2 -30.50 -64.09 -19.09
C ARG A 2 -30.36 -62.79 -18.28
N ASN A 3 -30.57 -62.79 -16.96
CA ASN A 3 -30.48 -61.57 -16.11
C ASN A 3 -29.07 -61.01 -15.84
N ARG A 4 -28.02 -61.86 -15.82
CA ARG A 4 -26.64 -61.38 -15.55
C ARG A 4 -26.07 -60.55 -16.71
N ARG A 5 -26.54 -60.77 -17.94
CA ARG A 5 -26.09 -59.99 -19.11
C ARG A 5 -26.68 -58.58 -19.09
N TYR A 6 -27.94 -58.40 -18.70
CA TYR A 6 -28.57 -57.08 -18.61
C TYR A 6 -27.94 -56.16 -17.56
N HIS A 7 -27.53 -56.71 -16.40
CA HIS A 7 -26.81 -55.91 -15.39
C HIS A 7 -25.44 -55.45 -15.88
N LEU A 8 -24.72 -56.29 -16.64
CA LEU A 8 -23.42 -55.90 -17.19
C LEU A 8 -23.55 -54.81 -18.27
N TYR A 9 -24.54 -54.91 -19.17
CA TYR A 9 -24.80 -53.87 -20.16
C TYR A 9 -25.30 -52.56 -19.54
N MET A 10 -26.10 -52.62 -18.48
CA MET A 10 -26.58 -51.43 -17.77
C MET A 10 -25.44 -50.72 -17.02
N CYS A 11 -24.52 -51.46 -16.40
CA CYS A 11 -23.32 -50.87 -15.77
C CYS A 11 -22.38 -50.25 -16.79
N ILE A 12 -22.17 -50.89 -17.95
CA ILE A 12 -21.30 -50.34 -19.01
C ILE A 12 -21.93 -49.08 -19.61
N MET A 13 -23.25 -49.06 -19.86
CA MET A 13 -23.93 -47.84 -20.35
C MET A 13 -23.91 -46.69 -19.34
N LEU A 14 -24.04 -46.96 -18.03
CA LEU A 14 -23.95 -45.92 -17.01
C LEU A 14 -22.54 -45.33 -16.91
N VAL A 15 -21.49 -46.14 -17.02
CA VAL A 15 -20.10 -45.68 -17.00
C VAL A 15 -19.77 -44.87 -18.27
N VAL A 16 -20.26 -45.31 -19.44
CA VAL A 16 -20.08 -44.59 -20.71
C VAL A 16 -20.86 -43.27 -20.73
N CYS A 17 -22.09 -43.22 -20.20
CA CYS A 17 -22.83 -41.97 -20.03
C CYS A 17 -22.14 -41.00 -19.06
N PHE A 18 -21.56 -41.50 -17.95
CA PHE A 18 -20.81 -40.66 -17.01
C PHE A 18 -19.53 -40.08 -17.64
N LEU A 19 -18.81 -40.87 -18.44
CA LEU A 19 -17.63 -40.42 -19.17
C LEU A 19 -17.96 -39.40 -20.26
N ILE A 20 -19.10 -39.56 -20.96
CA ILE A 20 -19.55 -38.58 -21.98
C ILE A 20 -20.00 -37.27 -21.34
N ILE A 21 -20.66 -37.30 -20.18
CA ILE A 21 -21.03 -36.09 -19.42
C ILE A 21 -19.76 -35.37 -18.92
N PHE A 22 -18.74 -36.10 -18.47
CA PHE A 22 -17.47 -35.51 -18.04
C PHE A 22 -16.67 -34.84 -19.17
N VAL A 23 -16.84 -35.31 -20.41
CA VAL A 23 -16.20 -34.71 -21.60
C VAL A 23 -17.01 -33.53 -22.17
N LEU A 24 -18.31 -33.44 -21.88
CA LEU A 24 -19.19 -32.35 -22.34
C LEU A 24 -19.38 -31.20 -21.35
N VAL A 25 -19.04 -31.39 -20.06
CA VAL A 25 -18.88 -30.27 -19.13
C VAL A 25 -17.53 -29.62 -19.44
N GLY A 26 -17.55 -28.80 -20.48
CA GLY A 26 -16.40 -28.07 -20.98
C GLY A 26 -15.64 -27.37 -19.86
N PHE A 27 -14.33 -27.45 -19.99
CA PHE A 27 -13.35 -26.57 -19.38
C PHE A 27 -13.83 -25.12 -19.56
N GLN A 28 -14.53 -24.56 -18.56
CA GLN A 28 -14.71 -23.13 -18.51
C GLN A 28 -13.35 -22.57 -18.09
N ALA A 29 -12.65 -21.98 -19.05
CA ALA A 29 -11.52 -21.12 -18.76
C ALA A 29 -12.05 -19.98 -17.89
N GLN A 30 -11.79 -20.04 -16.59
CA GLN A 30 -11.98 -18.91 -15.68
C GLN A 30 -11.12 -17.77 -16.24
N ALA A 31 -11.76 -16.67 -16.68
CA ALA A 31 -11.01 -15.47 -17.03
C ALA A 31 -10.20 -15.03 -15.79
N ALA A 32 -8.90 -14.82 -15.96
CA ALA A 32 -8.06 -14.27 -14.91
C ALA A 32 -8.62 -12.90 -14.48
N PRO A 33 -8.66 -12.58 -13.18
CA PRO A 33 -9.13 -11.27 -12.71
C PRO A 33 -8.28 -10.15 -13.31
N SER A 34 -8.96 -9.11 -13.80
CA SER A 34 -8.36 -7.94 -14.45
C SER A 34 -7.38 -7.22 -13.51
N SER A 35 -6.12 -7.10 -13.91
CA SER A 35 -5.07 -6.40 -13.15
C SER A 35 -5.09 -4.88 -13.38
N PHE A 36 -4.79 -4.10 -12.33
CA PHE A 36 -4.79 -2.63 -12.30
C PHE A 36 -3.41 -2.00 -12.65
N VAL A 37 -3.36 -0.79 -13.28
CA VAL A 37 -2.12 -0.06 -13.73
C VAL A 37 -2.24 1.52 -13.67
N GLU A 38 -1.21 2.36 -13.27
CA GLU A 38 -1.26 3.89 -13.10
C GLU A 38 0.11 4.75 -13.08
N SER A 39 0.17 6.12 -13.33
CA SER A 39 1.40 7.08 -13.30
C SER A 39 1.24 8.69 -13.31
N THR A 40 1.95 9.59 -12.50
CA THR A 40 2.04 11.16 -12.61
C THR A 40 3.15 12.02 -11.81
N LEU A 41 3.40 13.40 -11.98
CA LEU A 41 4.46 14.35 -11.34
C LEU A 41 4.28 15.98 -11.34
N ILE A 42 4.60 16.87 -10.30
CA ILE A 42 4.55 18.44 -10.22
C ILE A 42 5.38 19.25 -9.07
N GLN A 43 5.76 20.60 -9.14
CA GLN A 43 6.10 21.61 -7.99
C GLN A 43 6.30 23.21 -8.25
N ALA A 44 5.96 24.16 -7.29
CA ALA A 44 6.45 25.60 -6.97
C ALA A 44 6.07 26.07 -5.49
N ARG A 45 6.41 27.28 -4.89
CA ARG A 45 5.86 27.78 -3.56
C ARG A 45 5.61 29.30 -3.41
N THR A 46 4.35 29.68 -3.27
CA THR A 46 3.81 31.02 -3.57
C THR A 46 3.05 31.59 -2.35
N ALA A 47 2.06 32.49 -2.51
CA ALA A 47 1.03 32.77 -1.46
C ALA A 47 0.37 31.48 -0.92
N ASP A 48 0.48 30.43 -1.73
CA ASP A 48 0.42 29.05 -1.31
C ASP A 48 1.11 28.80 0.03
N ARG A 49 2.33 29.22 0.28
CA ARG A 49 3.05 28.95 1.52
C ARG A 49 2.30 29.41 2.79
N PHE A 50 1.49 30.48 2.73
CA PHE A 50 0.61 30.92 3.83
C PHE A 50 -0.63 30.02 3.97
N ILE A 51 -1.30 29.70 2.85
CA ILE A 51 -2.37 28.68 2.85
C ILE A 51 -1.82 27.32 3.34
N ASN A 52 -0.52 27.06 3.14
CA ASN A 52 0.27 25.92 3.62
C ASN A 52 0.60 26.00 5.14
N THR A 53 -0.08 26.84 5.91
CA THR A 53 -0.10 26.75 7.38
C THR A 53 -1.46 26.34 7.91
N ILE A 54 -2.49 26.35 7.07
CA ILE A 54 -3.87 26.06 7.46
C ILE A 54 -4.08 24.56 7.35
N GLY A 55 -4.47 23.94 8.47
CA GLY A 55 -4.79 22.53 8.52
C GLY A 55 -6.06 22.23 9.32
N VAL A 56 -6.68 21.10 9.00
CA VAL A 56 -7.93 20.63 9.62
C VAL A 56 -7.80 19.19 10.09
N ASN A 57 -8.46 18.83 11.19
CA ASN A 57 -8.53 17.43 11.61
C ASN A 57 -9.62 16.68 10.83
N ILE A 58 -9.31 15.49 10.33
CA ILE A 58 -10.26 14.55 9.74
C ILE A 58 -10.20 13.23 10.53
N HIS A 59 -11.04 12.26 10.14
CA HIS A 59 -11.14 10.97 10.82
C HIS A 59 -11.31 9.81 9.84
N LEU A 60 -10.34 9.60 8.95
CA LEU A 60 -10.44 8.56 7.90
C LEU A 60 -10.41 7.14 8.48
N HIS A 61 -9.85 6.97 9.68
CA HIS A 61 -9.86 5.69 10.37
C HIS A 61 -11.25 5.26 10.86
N TYR A 62 -12.25 6.14 10.91
CA TYR A 62 -13.64 5.75 11.19
C TYR A 62 -14.36 5.29 9.91
N SER A 63 -14.30 3.99 9.61
CA SER A 63 -14.83 3.37 8.37
C SER A 63 -16.36 3.43 8.23
N ASP A 64 -17.05 3.74 9.32
CA ASP A 64 -18.50 3.90 9.40
C ASP A 64 -18.95 5.35 9.22
N THR A 65 -18.02 6.28 8.99
CA THR A 65 -18.33 7.70 8.84
C THR A 65 -18.20 8.17 7.39
N VAL A 66 -18.78 9.34 7.13
CA VAL A 66 -18.64 10.06 5.86
C VAL A 66 -17.16 10.32 5.48
N TYR A 67 -16.25 10.39 6.46
CA TYR A 67 -14.82 10.56 6.21
C TYR A 67 -14.26 9.41 5.36
N SER A 68 -14.62 8.17 5.68
CA SER A 68 -14.18 6.99 4.94
C SER A 68 -15.14 6.60 3.80
N GLN A 69 -16.45 6.55 4.07
CA GLN A 69 -17.43 6.01 3.11
C GLN A 69 -17.68 6.90 1.90
N SER A 70 -17.46 8.21 2.03
CA SER A 70 -17.73 9.19 0.98
C SER A 70 -16.54 10.13 0.82
N PHE A 71 -15.33 9.58 0.96
CA PHE A 71 -14.13 10.38 0.84
C PHE A 71 -14.07 11.07 -0.52
N ASP A 72 -14.17 10.32 -1.62
CA ASP A 72 -14.05 10.89 -2.96
C ASP A 72 -15.29 11.70 -3.40
N GLU A 73 -16.48 11.37 -2.87
CA GLU A 73 -17.74 12.02 -3.27
C GLU A 73 -18.02 13.31 -2.49
N ILE A 74 -17.60 13.40 -1.23
CA ILE A 74 -17.99 14.48 -0.32
C ILE A 74 -16.77 15.17 0.27
N ILE A 75 -15.86 14.41 0.89
CA ILE A 75 -14.81 14.98 1.73
C ILE A 75 -13.72 15.61 0.88
N LYS A 76 -13.18 14.86 -0.07
CA LYS A 76 -12.18 15.29 -1.04
C LYS A 76 -12.66 16.51 -1.82
N PRO A 77 -13.84 16.56 -2.48
CA PRO A 77 -14.26 17.76 -3.20
C PRO A 77 -14.45 18.96 -2.29
N LYS A 78 -14.89 18.78 -1.04
CA LYS A 78 -15.01 19.88 -0.07
C LYS A 78 -13.66 20.36 0.48
N LEU A 79 -12.73 19.46 0.76
CA LEU A 79 -11.35 19.81 1.15
C LEU A 79 -10.66 20.54 0.01
N LEU A 80 -10.78 20.05 -1.23
CA LEU A 80 -10.26 20.71 -2.42
C LEU A 80 -10.89 22.11 -2.61
N ALA A 81 -12.22 22.21 -2.51
CA ALA A 81 -12.92 23.50 -2.61
C ALA A 81 -12.57 24.48 -1.47
N SER A 82 -12.21 23.98 -0.28
CA SER A 82 -11.84 24.81 0.87
C SER A 82 -10.47 25.48 0.74
N GLY A 83 -9.60 24.95 -0.13
CA GLY A 83 -8.22 25.39 -0.25
C GLY A 83 -7.30 24.99 0.91
N ILE A 84 -7.79 24.23 1.91
CA ILE A 84 -6.98 23.69 3.01
C ILE A 84 -6.09 22.56 2.50
N ARG A 85 -4.82 22.56 2.91
CA ARG A 85 -3.80 21.64 2.36
C ARG A 85 -3.16 20.72 3.37
N HIS A 86 -3.45 20.96 4.65
CA HIS A 86 -2.94 20.11 5.72
C HIS A 86 -4.11 19.43 6.36
N VAL A 87 -4.06 18.11 6.37
CA VAL A 87 -4.99 17.35 7.19
C VAL A 87 -4.19 16.70 8.29
N ARG A 88 -4.68 16.88 9.50
CA ARG A 88 -4.33 16.02 10.63
C ARG A 88 -5.41 14.94 10.67
N ASP A 89 -5.05 13.71 10.95
CA ASP A 89 -6.04 12.65 11.13
C ASP A 89 -5.99 12.20 12.59
N GLY A 90 -7.15 11.95 13.17
CA GLY A 90 -7.29 11.59 14.58
C GLY A 90 -6.96 10.13 14.85
N THR A 91 -5.84 9.62 14.35
CA THR A 91 -5.48 8.21 14.48
C THR A 91 -5.01 7.91 15.90
N TYR A 92 -5.47 6.80 16.52
CA TYR A 92 -5.18 6.42 17.93
C TYR A 92 -4.09 5.34 18.12
N THR A 93 -3.23 5.46 19.11
CA THR A 93 -2.12 4.54 19.49
C THR A 93 -2.42 3.21 20.22
N SER A 94 -3.63 2.69 20.51
CA SER A 94 -3.80 1.93 21.79
C SER A 94 -2.88 0.70 22.09
N ASP A 95 -2.37 0.58 23.34
CA ASP A 95 -1.46 -0.49 23.83
C ASP A 95 -2.15 -1.64 24.58
N GLY A 96 -3.38 -1.43 25.08
CA GLY A 96 -4.20 -2.48 25.71
C GLY A 96 -5.22 -3.16 24.77
N HIS A 97 -5.40 -2.62 23.57
CA HIS A 97 -6.28 -3.17 22.54
C HIS A 97 -5.62 -2.91 21.17
N HIS A 98 -5.55 -3.91 20.30
CA HIS A 98 -4.82 -3.84 19.02
C HIS A 98 -5.48 -2.91 17.96
N ARG A 99 -6.22 -1.89 18.38
CA ARG A 99 -7.24 -1.19 17.58
C ARG A 99 -6.71 -0.51 16.32
N ASP A 100 -5.48 0.00 16.34
CA ASP A 100 -5.13 1.06 15.38
C ASP A 100 -3.69 1.01 14.83
N HIS A 101 -2.75 0.29 15.46
CA HIS A 101 -1.37 0.23 14.96
C HIS A 101 -1.26 -0.42 13.57
N PHE A 102 -2.25 -1.24 13.19
CA PHE A 102 -2.34 -1.86 11.87
C PHE A 102 -2.43 -0.82 10.76
N TYR A 103 -3.20 0.25 10.99
CA TYR A 103 -3.61 1.16 9.95
C TYR A 103 -2.60 2.27 9.66
N TYR A 104 -1.85 2.77 10.65
CA TYR A 104 -0.87 3.86 10.45
C TYR A 104 0.07 3.64 9.29
N ARG A 105 0.61 2.42 9.20
CA ARG A 105 1.66 2.09 8.26
C ARG A 105 1.18 2.26 6.82
N ARG A 106 -0.04 1.77 6.53
CA ARG A 106 -0.68 1.98 5.22
C ARG A 106 -1.22 3.39 5.05
N MET A 107 -1.74 4.01 6.11
CA MET A 107 -2.34 5.35 6.07
C MET A 107 -1.39 6.43 5.57
N PHE A 108 -0.11 6.39 5.93
CA PHE A 108 0.88 7.32 5.37
C PHE A 108 0.91 7.26 3.84
N PHE A 109 0.87 6.06 3.28
CA PHE A 109 0.88 5.83 1.83
C PHE A 109 -0.46 6.18 1.18
N GLU A 110 -1.59 5.89 1.83
CA GLU A 110 -2.92 6.30 1.36
C GLU A 110 -3.03 7.81 1.17
N HIS A 111 -2.53 8.56 2.15
CA HIS A 111 -2.53 10.02 2.11
C HIS A 111 -1.51 10.54 1.09
N PHE A 112 -0.33 9.94 1.03
CA PHE A 112 0.68 10.26 0.02
C PHE A 112 0.13 10.09 -1.41
N ASN A 113 -0.56 8.98 -1.68
CA ASN A 113 -1.22 8.72 -2.96
C ASN A 113 -2.35 9.71 -3.31
N ARG A 114 -2.80 10.51 -2.34
CA ARG A 114 -3.83 11.55 -2.50
C ARG A 114 -3.25 12.96 -2.52
N ASP A 115 -1.94 13.08 -2.74
CA ASP A 115 -1.19 14.34 -2.75
C ASP A 115 -1.34 15.15 -1.46
N ILE A 116 -1.54 14.47 -0.32
CA ILE A 116 -1.63 15.14 0.98
C ILE A 116 -0.21 15.43 1.46
N PRO A 117 0.19 16.71 1.55
CA PRO A 117 1.60 17.08 1.70
C PRO A 117 2.15 16.83 3.10
N ARG A 118 1.29 16.73 4.13
CA ARG A 118 1.68 16.54 5.54
C ARG A 118 0.57 15.84 6.31
N ILE A 119 0.97 14.92 7.19
CA ILE A 119 0.11 14.16 8.10
C ILE A 119 0.76 14.24 9.48
N TYR A 120 -0.03 14.45 10.52
CA TYR A 120 0.43 14.49 11.90
C TYR A 120 -0.29 13.42 12.71
N ILE A 121 0.47 12.42 13.19
CA ILE A 121 -0.05 11.42 14.12
C ILE A 121 -0.24 12.06 15.50
N TYR A 122 -1.36 11.74 16.15
CA TYR A 122 -1.58 11.99 17.57
C TYR A 122 -1.44 10.67 18.35
N GLU A 123 -0.49 10.50 19.25
CA GLU A 123 0.53 11.42 19.73
C GLU A 123 1.90 10.73 19.76
N PHE A 124 2.94 11.42 20.21
CA PHE A 124 4.28 10.83 20.22
C PHE A 124 4.49 9.87 21.41
N ILE A 125 4.14 10.30 22.62
CA ILE A 125 4.25 9.55 23.88
C ILE A 125 2.87 9.58 24.55
N ASN A 126 2.41 8.47 25.12
CA ASN A 126 1.16 8.47 25.89
C ASN A 126 1.20 9.56 26.96
N THR A 127 0.27 10.51 26.90
CA THR A 127 0.16 11.59 27.88
C THR A 127 -0.22 11.06 29.28
N PHE A 128 -0.98 9.98 29.34
CA PHE A 128 -1.40 9.36 30.60
C PHE A 128 -0.78 7.97 30.77
N SER A 129 -0.63 7.54 32.03
CA SER A 129 -0.25 6.17 32.36
C SER A 129 -1.29 5.16 31.85
N ASP A 130 -0.82 4.00 31.40
CA ASP A 130 -1.61 2.91 30.84
C ASP A 130 -2.93 2.68 31.60
N SER A 131 -4.03 2.69 30.86
CA SER A 131 -5.38 2.56 31.39
C SER A 131 -6.23 1.69 30.48
N THR A 132 -7.03 0.80 31.08
CA THR A 132 -8.01 0.00 30.35
C THR A 132 -9.34 0.72 30.14
N THR A 133 -9.54 1.86 30.81
CA THR A 133 -10.80 2.62 30.78
C THR A 133 -10.62 3.99 30.14
N ASN A 134 -9.45 4.61 30.26
CA ASN A 134 -9.12 5.83 29.54
C ASN A 134 -8.41 5.51 28.22
N HIS A 135 -9.16 5.53 27.13
CA HIS A 135 -8.62 5.36 25.79
C HIS A 135 -7.54 6.38 25.41
N GLU A 136 -7.54 7.59 25.99
CA GLU A 136 -6.50 8.60 25.74
C GLU A 136 -5.13 8.23 26.32
N ALA A 137 -5.09 7.27 27.26
CA ALA A 137 -3.85 6.83 27.89
C ALA A 137 -2.95 5.98 26.99
N SER A 138 -3.35 5.78 25.74
CA SER A 138 -2.71 4.82 24.87
C SER A 138 -2.41 5.36 23.49
N PHE A 139 -2.50 6.69 23.25
CA PHE A 139 -2.37 7.24 21.90
C PHE A 139 -0.95 7.42 21.38
N GLY A 140 0.06 7.37 22.24
CA GLY A 140 1.46 7.54 21.87
C GLY A 140 1.98 6.44 20.95
N LEU A 141 2.95 6.78 20.11
CA LEU A 141 3.87 5.82 19.47
C LEU A 141 4.79 5.16 20.52
N LEU A 142 5.10 5.87 21.59
CA LEU A 142 5.76 5.37 22.79
C LEU A 142 4.73 5.24 23.92
N ARG A 143 4.96 4.28 24.83
CA ARG A 143 4.19 4.18 26.08
C ARG A 143 4.52 5.34 27.02
N HIS A 144 3.77 5.48 28.11
CA HIS A 144 4.01 6.52 29.12
C HIS A 144 5.37 6.37 29.80
N ASP A 145 5.87 5.12 29.93
CA ASP A 145 7.22 4.82 30.41
C ASP A 145 8.30 4.95 29.33
N GLU A 146 7.97 5.57 28.20
CA GLU A 146 8.83 5.81 27.03
C GLU A 146 9.20 4.55 26.24
N SER A 147 8.74 3.37 26.65
CA SER A 147 9.04 2.13 25.93
C SER A 147 8.38 2.11 24.54
N GLU A 148 9.12 1.62 23.55
CA GLU A 148 8.67 1.60 22.16
C GLU A 148 7.48 0.64 21.94
N LYS A 149 6.45 1.11 21.23
CA LYS A 149 5.36 0.25 20.74
C LYS A 149 5.70 -0.32 19.36
N PRO A 150 5.04 -1.41 18.92
CA PRO A 150 5.24 -1.95 17.57
C PRO A 150 5.06 -0.91 16.45
N ALA A 151 4.12 0.03 16.61
CA ALA A 151 3.91 1.13 15.67
C ALA A 151 5.17 2.01 15.51
N TYR A 152 5.81 2.39 16.62
CA TYR A 152 7.05 3.17 16.59
C TYR A 152 8.16 2.45 15.84
N LYS A 153 8.38 1.16 16.15
CA LYS A 153 9.41 0.35 15.49
C LYS A 153 9.16 0.23 13.98
N ALA A 154 7.91 -0.04 13.59
CA ALA A 154 7.56 -0.17 12.19
C ALA A 154 7.78 1.14 11.42
N ILE A 155 7.36 2.28 11.97
CA ILE A 155 7.58 3.61 11.38
C ILE A 155 9.09 3.90 11.29
N LYS A 156 9.84 3.63 12.36
CA LYS A 156 11.30 3.79 12.39
C LYS A 156 11.98 2.95 11.31
N ASN A 157 11.59 1.68 11.15
CA ASN A 157 12.13 0.81 10.11
C ASN A 157 11.79 1.30 8.71
N MET A 158 10.56 1.76 8.48
CA MET A 158 10.16 2.36 7.20
C MET A 158 11.02 3.58 6.86
N ILE A 159 11.24 4.47 7.84
CA ILE A 159 12.12 5.63 7.67
C ILE A 159 13.53 5.17 7.32
N THR A 160 14.12 4.21 8.06
CA THR A 160 15.45 3.68 7.77
C THR A 160 15.56 3.10 6.36
N ILE A 161 14.58 2.31 5.93
CA ILE A 161 14.56 1.70 4.58
C ILE A 161 14.46 2.77 3.49
N LEU A 162 13.67 3.82 3.73
CA LEU A 162 13.35 4.86 2.75
C LEU A 162 14.20 6.14 2.88
N ASP A 163 15.15 6.17 3.82
CA ASP A 163 15.97 7.36 4.09
C ASP A 163 16.80 7.76 2.86
N ASP A 164 16.70 9.03 2.48
CA ASP A 164 17.40 9.63 1.37
C ASP A 164 17.70 11.09 1.68
N THR A 165 19.00 11.41 1.75
CA THR A 165 19.46 12.73 2.18
C THR A 165 19.57 13.73 1.03
N ASP A 166 19.54 13.25 -0.21
CA ASP A 166 19.52 14.09 -1.41
C ASP A 166 18.11 14.13 -2.00
N ASN A 167 17.51 15.32 -1.97
CA ASN A 167 16.18 15.58 -2.48
C ASN A 167 16.18 16.44 -3.76
N ALA A 168 17.36 16.72 -4.31
CA ALA A 168 17.54 17.57 -5.49
C ALA A 168 17.60 16.74 -6.80
N PHE A 169 16.63 15.85 -7.01
CA PHE A 169 16.49 15.09 -8.25
C PHE A 169 15.03 15.00 -8.68
N ALA A 170 14.80 14.73 -9.97
CA ALA A 170 13.48 14.44 -10.51
C ALA A 170 13.28 12.91 -10.53
N PRO A 171 12.32 12.37 -9.77
CA PRO A 171 12.02 10.95 -9.85
C PRO A 171 11.62 10.51 -11.26
N GLY A 172 12.14 9.36 -11.69
CA GLY A 172 11.76 8.67 -12.91
C GLY A 172 10.42 7.93 -12.76
N LYS A 173 10.02 7.26 -13.84
CA LYS A 173 8.85 6.39 -13.86
C LYS A 173 9.34 4.93 -13.88
N PHE A 174 8.58 4.03 -13.25
CA PHE A 174 8.87 2.60 -13.29
C PHE A 174 7.57 1.85 -13.58
N ASP A 175 7.61 1.02 -14.62
CA ASP A 175 6.45 0.25 -15.04
C ASP A 175 6.43 -1.11 -14.32
N VAL A 176 5.28 -1.43 -13.75
CA VAL A 176 5.04 -2.69 -13.03
C VAL A 176 3.66 -3.21 -13.38
N THR A 177 3.59 -4.51 -13.65
CA THR A 177 2.31 -5.20 -13.77
C THR A 177 2.15 -6.12 -12.57
N ILE A 178 1.10 -5.88 -11.78
CA ILE A 178 0.72 -6.74 -10.66
C ILE A 178 -0.37 -7.68 -11.17
N THR A 179 -0.13 -8.98 -11.11
CA THR A 179 -1.11 -10.02 -11.47
C THR A 179 -1.45 -10.88 -10.26
N GLY A 180 -2.70 -11.32 -10.13
CA GLY A 180 -3.21 -12.02 -8.95
C GLY A 180 -4.04 -11.13 -8.03
N GLY A 181 -4.56 -11.75 -6.96
CA GLY A 181 -5.43 -11.16 -5.94
C GLY A 181 -6.67 -10.40 -6.43
N ASP A 182 -7.05 -9.35 -5.68
CA ASP A 182 -8.23 -8.52 -5.91
C ASP A 182 -7.90 -7.01 -5.87
N ASP A 183 -8.92 -6.16 -5.95
CA ASP A 183 -8.79 -4.70 -5.97
C ASP A 183 -8.38 -4.08 -4.63
N SER A 184 -8.23 -4.88 -3.56
CA SER A 184 -7.73 -4.40 -2.26
C SER A 184 -6.24 -4.09 -2.27
N ILE A 185 -5.49 -4.44 -3.32
CA ILE A 185 -4.06 -4.11 -3.37
C ILE A 185 -3.81 -2.67 -3.72
N HIS A 186 -3.31 -1.97 -2.71
CA HIS A 186 -2.85 -0.61 -2.79
C HIS A 186 -1.34 -0.57 -2.90
N ARG A 187 -0.84 0.52 -3.49
CA ARG A 187 0.56 0.66 -3.87
C ARG A 187 1.03 2.10 -3.73
N SER A 188 2.32 2.29 -3.46
CA SER A 188 3.01 3.56 -3.66
C SER A 188 4.36 3.31 -4.30
N LEU A 189 4.74 4.14 -5.26
CA LEU A 189 6.04 4.08 -5.92
C LEU A 189 6.88 5.28 -5.51
N LEU A 190 8.03 5.01 -4.90
CA LEU A 190 9.01 6.01 -4.50
C LEU A 190 10.31 5.78 -5.29
N GLN A 191 11.16 6.80 -5.37
CA GLN A 191 12.52 6.65 -5.87
C GLN A 191 13.47 7.39 -4.95
N LYS A 192 14.66 6.85 -4.75
CA LYS A 192 15.78 7.56 -4.12
C LYS A 192 16.71 8.19 -5.14
N SER A 193 17.51 9.16 -4.72
CA SER A 193 18.54 9.88 -5.47
C SER A 193 19.56 8.97 -6.16
N ASN A 194 19.80 7.79 -5.58
CA ASN A 194 20.66 6.75 -6.16
C ASN A 194 20.02 5.99 -7.35
N GLY A 195 18.81 6.35 -7.76
CA GLY A 195 18.08 5.76 -8.88
C GLY A 195 17.27 4.50 -8.55
N THR A 196 17.33 3.99 -7.31
CA THR A 196 16.59 2.81 -6.86
C THR A 196 15.13 3.15 -6.64
N PHE A 197 14.22 2.38 -7.22
CA PHE A 197 12.78 2.48 -6.97
C PHE A 197 12.38 1.66 -5.76
N TYR A 198 11.37 2.13 -5.02
CA TYR A 198 10.79 1.44 -3.87
C TYR A 198 9.29 1.31 -4.10
N LEU A 199 8.85 0.11 -4.46
CA LEU A 199 7.44 -0.23 -4.58
C LEU A 199 6.93 -0.72 -3.23
N VAL A 200 5.93 -0.04 -2.69
CA VAL A 200 5.27 -0.42 -1.44
C VAL A 200 3.93 -1.04 -1.77
N LEU A 201 3.60 -2.19 -1.15
CA LEU A 201 2.35 -2.94 -1.38
C LEU A 201 1.69 -3.35 -0.07
N TRP A 202 0.36 -3.33 0.00
CA TRP A 202 -0.46 -3.85 1.11
C TRP A 202 -1.88 -4.18 0.65
N GLN A 203 -2.56 -5.07 1.37
CA GLN A 203 -4.01 -5.24 1.28
C GLN A 203 -4.72 -4.17 2.12
N GLU A 204 -5.57 -3.37 1.48
CA GLU A 204 -6.55 -2.53 2.16
C GLU A 204 -7.79 -3.36 2.49
N LYS A 205 -7.66 -4.15 3.57
CA LYS A 205 -8.77 -4.83 4.24
C LYS A 205 -8.84 -4.47 5.73
N PRO A 206 -10.01 -4.53 6.38
CA PRO A 206 -10.11 -4.38 7.82
C PRO A 206 -9.31 -5.46 8.55
N SER A 207 -8.38 -5.06 9.41
CA SER A 207 -7.56 -5.92 10.25
C SER A 207 -8.03 -5.94 11.71
N TRP A 208 -9.12 -5.21 12.01
CA TRP A 208 -9.66 -5.06 13.35
C TRP A 208 -11.18 -4.91 13.32
N ASP A 209 -11.87 -5.68 14.17
CA ASP A 209 -13.29 -5.60 14.43
C ASP A 209 -13.56 -4.61 15.59
N ARG A 210 -14.22 -3.50 15.25
CA ARG A 210 -14.57 -2.45 16.22
C ARG A 210 -15.70 -2.83 17.17
N HIS A 211 -16.55 -3.78 16.80
CA HIS A 211 -17.68 -4.20 17.61
C HIS A 211 -17.27 -5.28 18.59
N GLU A 212 -16.50 -6.27 18.11
CA GLU A 212 -16.00 -7.37 18.93
C GLU A 212 -14.71 -7.02 19.69
N HIS A 213 -14.11 -5.86 19.39
CA HIS A 213 -12.82 -5.44 19.94
C HIS A 213 -11.74 -6.50 19.75
N LYS A 214 -11.64 -7.04 18.54
CA LYS A 214 -10.76 -8.16 18.21
C LYS A 214 -10.04 -7.96 16.88
N GLU A 215 -8.82 -8.46 16.80
CA GLU A 215 -8.06 -8.51 15.56
C GLU A 215 -8.73 -9.44 14.54
N ILE A 216 -8.82 -8.95 13.31
CA ILE A 216 -9.24 -9.74 12.16
C ILE A 216 -7.97 -10.21 11.47
N THR A 217 -7.77 -11.52 11.43
CA THR A 217 -6.68 -12.09 10.63
C THR A 217 -7.02 -11.92 9.15
N VAL A 218 -6.24 -11.10 8.45
CA VAL A 218 -6.28 -10.96 7.00
C VAL A 218 -5.20 -11.87 6.40
N PRO A 219 -5.56 -12.98 5.74
CA PRO A 219 -4.57 -13.85 5.10
C PRO A 219 -3.80 -13.08 4.01
N PRO A 220 -2.47 -13.23 3.92
CA PRO A 220 -1.72 -12.71 2.80
C PRO A 220 -2.26 -13.22 1.47
N GLN A 221 -2.25 -12.36 0.46
CA GLN A 221 -2.63 -12.72 -0.91
C GLN A 221 -1.37 -12.83 -1.76
N GLU A 222 -1.35 -13.82 -2.64
CA GLU A 222 -0.23 -14.05 -3.55
C GLU A 222 -0.39 -13.23 -4.84
N PHE A 223 0.70 -12.59 -5.24
CA PHE A 223 0.80 -11.79 -6.46
C PHE A 223 2.08 -12.11 -7.22
N THR A 224 2.02 -11.92 -8.54
CA THR A 224 3.20 -11.87 -9.38
C THR A 224 3.40 -10.44 -9.87
N LEU A 225 4.54 -9.86 -9.52
CA LEU A 225 5.01 -8.57 -9.99
C LEU A 225 5.92 -8.79 -11.20
N THR A 226 5.45 -8.43 -12.39
CA THR A 226 6.27 -8.40 -13.61
C THR A 226 6.92 -7.02 -13.75
N LEU A 227 8.23 -6.99 -13.97
CA LEU A 227 9.04 -5.77 -13.98
C LEU A 227 9.19 -5.25 -15.41
N GLY A 228 8.73 -4.02 -15.67
CA GLY A 228 8.75 -3.43 -17.02
C GLY A 228 10.13 -2.92 -17.49
N ALA A 229 11.16 -3.05 -16.66
CA ALA A 229 12.53 -2.67 -16.99
C ALA A 229 13.54 -3.61 -16.32
N PRO A 230 14.75 -3.80 -16.90
CA PRO A 230 15.77 -4.67 -16.32
C PRO A 230 16.23 -4.17 -14.94
N ILE A 231 16.15 -5.05 -13.95
CA ILE A 231 16.57 -4.81 -12.57
C ILE A 231 17.85 -5.57 -12.28
N ALA A 232 18.90 -4.91 -11.80
CA ALA A 232 20.12 -5.58 -11.38
C ALA A 232 19.92 -6.38 -10.09
N THR A 233 19.24 -5.78 -9.12
CA THR A 233 18.92 -6.41 -7.83
C THR A 233 17.57 -5.97 -7.31
N ALA A 234 16.80 -6.90 -6.75
CA ALA A 234 15.61 -6.59 -5.96
C ALA A 234 15.78 -7.05 -4.51
N GLN A 235 15.26 -6.28 -3.54
CA GLN A 235 15.27 -6.62 -2.12
C GLN A 235 13.87 -6.43 -1.52
N LEU A 236 13.40 -7.44 -0.79
CA LEU A 236 12.11 -7.42 -0.10
C LEU A 236 12.32 -7.11 1.39
N TYR A 237 11.52 -6.19 1.91
CA TYR A 237 11.54 -5.77 3.31
C TYR A 237 10.15 -5.89 3.94
N THR A 238 10.13 -6.20 5.24
CA THR A 238 8.94 -6.18 6.09
C THR A 238 9.17 -5.20 7.25
N PRO A 239 8.91 -3.90 7.06
CA PRO A 239 9.20 -2.86 8.06
C PRO A 239 8.53 -3.11 9.42
N LEU A 240 7.42 -3.85 9.43
CA LEU A 240 6.76 -4.27 10.67
C LEU A 240 7.72 -4.99 11.64
N THR A 241 8.67 -5.76 11.11
CA THR A 241 9.58 -6.59 11.91
C THR A 241 11.00 -6.06 11.94
N SER A 242 11.53 -5.57 10.81
CA SER A 242 12.93 -5.14 10.69
C SER A 242 13.14 -4.12 9.56
N ALA A 243 14.23 -3.36 9.66
CA ALA A 243 14.74 -2.54 8.56
C ALA A 243 15.62 -3.32 7.56
N GLU A 244 16.02 -4.54 7.91
CA GLU A 244 16.84 -5.41 7.05
C GLU A 244 16.01 -6.10 5.96
N SER A 245 16.63 -6.36 4.81
CA SER A 245 15.98 -7.12 3.75
C SER A 245 15.81 -8.59 4.16
N ILE A 246 14.61 -9.13 3.98
CA ILE A 246 14.30 -10.54 4.28
C ILE A 246 14.57 -11.46 3.08
N LYS A 247 14.68 -10.91 1.88
CA LYS A 247 14.98 -11.66 0.65
C LYS A 247 15.63 -10.76 -0.39
N GLN A 248 16.55 -11.33 -1.16
CA GLN A 248 17.24 -10.66 -2.25
C GLN A 248 17.15 -11.51 -3.54
N TYR A 249 17.05 -10.82 -4.66
CA TYR A 249 16.99 -11.38 -6.00
C TYR A 249 18.04 -10.70 -6.88
N THR A 250 18.64 -11.47 -7.79
CA THR A 250 19.61 -10.99 -8.78
C THR A 250 18.99 -11.12 -10.14
N GLU A 251 19.01 -10.03 -10.91
CA GLU A 251 18.47 -9.97 -12.29
C GLU A 251 17.04 -10.57 -12.43
N PRO A 252 16.08 -10.22 -11.55
CA PRO A 252 14.73 -10.75 -11.68
C PRO A 252 13.96 -10.11 -12.83
N ASP A 253 13.19 -10.91 -13.56
CA ASP A 253 12.16 -10.45 -14.50
C ASP A 253 10.76 -10.38 -13.84
N GLU A 254 10.54 -11.24 -12.84
CA GLU A 254 9.30 -11.31 -12.05
C GLU A 254 9.59 -11.61 -10.58
N LEU A 255 8.68 -11.19 -9.70
CA LEU A 255 8.71 -11.50 -8.27
C LEU A 255 7.35 -12.07 -7.83
N THR A 256 7.34 -13.28 -7.26
CA THR A 256 6.19 -13.79 -6.50
C THR A 256 6.23 -13.21 -5.08
N LEU A 257 5.15 -12.55 -4.69
CA LEU A 257 5.01 -11.80 -3.45
C LEU A 257 3.76 -12.26 -2.69
N SER A 258 3.94 -12.54 -1.41
CA SER A 258 2.85 -12.72 -0.45
C SER A 258 2.60 -11.38 0.23
N VAL A 259 1.51 -10.70 -0.14
CA VAL A 259 1.21 -9.34 0.32
C VAL A 259 0.23 -9.40 1.50
N PRO A 260 0.64 -9.01 2.71
CA PRO A 260 -0.25 -8.96 3.88
C PRO A 260 -1.09 -7.67 3.91
N ASP A 261 -1.82 -7.46 5.00
CA ASP A 261 -2.60 -6.25 5.30
C ASP A 261 -1.79 -5.03 5.74
N HIS A 262 -0.47 -5.16 5.78
CA HIS A 262 0.46 -4.11 6.15
C HIS A 262 1.56 -3.94 5.09
N PRO A 263 2.21 -2.77 5.04
CA PRO A 263 3.19 -2.49 4.00
C PRO A 263 4.35 -3.49 3.98
N ILE A 264 4.60 -4.05 2.81
CA ILE A 264 5.89 -4.59 2.40
C ILE A 264 6.56 -3.61 1.44
N ILE A 265 7.89 -3.59 1.41
CA ILE A 265 8.65 -2.69 0.53
C ILE A 265 9.56 -3.54 -0.36
N ILE A 266 9.54 -3.27 -1.65
CA ILE A 266 10.41 -3.88 -2.65
C ILE A 266 11.32 -2.80 -3.21
N ALA A 267 12.61 -2.86 -2.87
CA ALA A 267 13.62 -2.04 -3.51
C ALA A 267 14.01 -2.69 -4.85
N LEU A 268 13.92 -1.93 -5.93
CA LEU A 268 14.17 -2.35 -7.31
C LEU A 268 15.28 -1.45 -7.86
N LYS A 269 16.50 -2.00 -7.97
CA LYS A 269 17.65 -1.26 -8.50
C LYS A 269 17.80 -1.53 -10.00
N PRO A 270 17.48 -0.56 -10.88
CA PRO A 270 17.61 -0.77 -12.32
C PRO A 270 19.05 -1.03 -12.75
N THR A 271 19.24 -1.74 -13.86
CA THR A 271 20.57 -1.88 -14.49
C THR A 271 21.07 -0.58 -15.11
N GLN A 272 20.15 0.32 -15.49
CA GLN A 272 20.44 1.67 -15.98
C GLN A 272 19.50 2.71 -15.36
N PRO A 273 19.96 3.95 -15.12
CA PRO A 273 19.12 5.01 -14.57
C PRO A 273 17.86 5.20 -15.42
N GLN A 274 16.69 5.03 -14.82
CA GLN A 274 15.43 5.38 -15.47
C GLN A 274 15.29 6.91 -15.38
N GLN A 275 15.45 7.60 -16.52
CA GLN A 275 15.47 9.06 -16.55
C GLN A 275 14.12 9.65 -16.11
N GLY A 276 14.11 10.44 -15.04
CA GLY A 276 13.10 11.48 -14.87
C GLY A 276 13.35 12.58 -15.91
N SER A 277 12.31 13.09 -16.57
CA SER A 277 12.45 14.16 -17.55
C SER A 277 13.05 15.41 -16.89
N VAL A 278 14.37 15.58 -17.01
CA VAL A 278 15.03 16.86 -16.73
C VAL A 278 14.72 17.76 -17.91
N TYR A 279 13.71 18.63 -17.79
CA TYR A 279 13.60 19.76 -18.71
C TYR A 279 14.82 20.66 -18.45
N THR A 280 15.87 20.50 -19.25
CA THR A 280 16.93 21.49 -19.33
C THR A 280 16.30 22.76 -19.89
N LEU A 281 16.04 23.76 -19.04
CA LEU A 281 15.69 25.10 -19.52
C LEU A 281 16.95 25.71 -20.16
N THR A 282 17.18 25.41 -21.43
CA THR A 282 18.02 26.24 -22.29
C THR A 282 17.26 27.53 -22.53
N LEU A 283 17.42 28.51 -21.63
CA LEU A 283 17.04 29.89 -21.91
C LEU A 283 17.90 30.39 -23.09
N PRO A 284 17.33 30.82 -24.22
CA PRO A 284 18.12 31.45 -25.26
C PRO A 284 18.69 32.76 -24.72
N LEU A 285 20.00 32.93 -24.88
CA LEU A 285 20.72 34.17 -24.57
C LEU A 285 20.21 35.28 -25.51
N ILE A 286 19.25 36.09 -25.05
CA ILE A 286 18.87 37.31 -25.76
C ILE A 286 19.91 38.38 -25.41
N ILE A 287 20.93 38.50 -26.26
CA ILE A 287 21.77 39.69 -26.30
C ILE A 287 20.93 40.79 -26.95
N SER A 288 20.40 41.71 -26.15
CA SER A 288 19.81 42.95 -26.66
C SER A 288 20.93 43.96 -26.87
N ALA A 289 21.32 44.16 -28.14
CA ALA A 289 22.09 45.34 -28.54
C ALA A 289 21.14 46.54 -28.69
N ARG A 290 21.31 47.56 -27.85
CA ARG A 290 21.13 48.98 -28.18
C ARG A 290 22.14 49.80 -27.40
#